data_AF-A0A7S3RG07-F1
#
_entry.id   AF-A0A7S3RG07-F1
#
_cell.length_a   1.000
_cell.length_b   1.000
_cell.length_c   1.000
_cell.angle_alpha   90.00
_cell.angle_beta   90.00
_cell.angle_gamma   90.00
#
_symmetry.space_group_name_H-M   'P 1'
#
loop_
_entity.id
_entity.type
_entity.pdbx_description
1 polymer ?
#
loop_
_entity_poly.entity_id
_entity_poly.type
_entity_poly.pdbx_seq_one_letter_code
_entity_poly.pdbx_strand_id
1 'polypeptide(L)'
;KSVRHQTEVGIGDYKQQSRGDFVLTHASMVAISVTQLDWTTRVEGAIEANGTDGVRDYLDTMIEQLKELSRLVRTKLTKLQSKVMSAIIVMELHARDVVERLIDAQVERTGDFE
;
A
#
# COMPACT_ATOMS: atom_id res chain seq x y z
N LYS A 1 21.47 9.31 -10.49
CA LYS A 1 20.43 9.88 -9.59
C LYS A 1 20.31 8.95 -8.39
N SER A 2 20.22 9.47 -7.16
CA SER A 2 20.15 8.65 -5.94
C SER A 2 18.77 8.03 -5.74
N VAL A 3 18.68 6.95 -4.96
CA VAL A 3 17.40 6.34 -4.55
C VAL A 3 16.51 7.36 -3.84
N ARG A 4 17.08 8.12 -2.89
CA ARG A 4 16.38 9.21 -2.17
C ARG A 4 15.64 10.15 -3.13
N HIS A 5 16.34 10.66 -4.15
CA HIS A 5 15.75 11.58 -5.11
C HIS A 5 14.61 10.95 -5.91
N GLN A 6 14.74 9.67 -6.29
CA GLN A 6 13.66 8.96 -7.00
C GLN A 6 12.46 8.69 -6.10
N THR A 7 12.67 8.39 -4.82
CA THR A 7 11.58 8.25 -3.84
C THR A 7 10.86 9.58 -3.63
N GLU A 8 11.57 10.70 -3.50
CA GLU A 8 10.96 12.03 -3.36
C GLU A 8 10.07 12.39 -4.56
N VAL A 9 10.53 12.10 -5.79
CA VAL A 9 9.74 12.26 -7.01
C VAL A 9 8.51 11.33 -6.98
N GLY A 10 8.72 10.05 -6.65
CA GLY A 10 7.64 9.06 -6.60
C GLY A 10 6.53 9.43 -5.60
N ILE A 11 6.86 10.05 -4.46
CA ILE A 11 5.86 10.55 -3.50
C ILE A 11 4.98 11.63 -4.14
N GLY A 12 5.56 12.51 -4.94
CA GLY A 12 4.81 13.53 -5.68
C GLY A 12 3.90 12.91 -6.74
N ASP A 13 4.46 11.99 -7.54
CA ASP A 13 3.75 11.35 -8.64
C ASP A 13 2.61 10.45 -8.15
N TYR A 14 2.77 9.77 -7.02
CA TYR A 14 1.74 8.90 -6.45
C TYR A 14 0.45 9.64 -6.11
N LYS A 15 0.52 10.94 -5.78
CA LYS A 15 -0.67 11.78 -5.51
C LYS A 15 -1.52 12.07 -6.76
N GLN A 16 -0.96 11.85 -7.96
CA GLN A 16 -1.56 12.26 -9.23
C GLN A 16 -2.06 11.07 -10.06
N GLN A 17 -1.87 9.83 -9.59
CA GLN A 17 -2.19 8.63 -10.37
C GLN A 17 -2.76 7.52 -9.50
N SER A 18 -3.38 6.52 -10.14
CA SER A 18 -3.86 5.33 -9.46
C SER A 18 -2.68 4.51 -8.90
N ARG A 19 -2.94 3.68 -7.89
CA ARG A 19 -1.93 2.78 -7.33
C ARG A 19 -1.42 1.81 -8.41
N GLY A 20 -2.32 1.31 -9.26
CA GLY A 20 -2.00 0.45 -10.40
C GLY A 20 -1.06 1.10 -11.42
N ASP A 21 -1.33 2.35 -11.82
CA ASP A 21 -0.49 3.06 -12.78
C ASP A 21 0.88 3.42 -12.18
N PHE A 22 0.90 3.80 -10.91
CA PHE A 22 2.14 4.13 -10.19
C PHE A 22 3.13 2.96 -10.18
N VAL A 23 2.65 1.76 -9.81
CA VAL A 23 3.52 0.58 -9.68
C VAL A 23 4.08 0.09 -11.02
N LEU A 24 3.42 0.44 -12.13
CA LEU A 24 3.85 0.09 -13.49
C LEU A 24 4.81 1.11 -14.11
N THR A 25 4.85 2.34 -13.59
CA THR A 25 5.64 3.46 -14.14
C THR A 25 6.92 3.74 -13.35
N HIS A 26 7.04 3.21 -12.13
CA HIS A 26 8.17 3.46 -11.23
C HIS A 26 9.04 2.22 -11.01
N ALA A 27 10.31 2.46 -10.63
CA ALA A 27 11.19 1.37 -10.21
C ALA A 27 10.60 0.66 -8.98
N SER A 28 10.69 -0.67 -8.94
CA SER A 28 9.99 -1.48 -7.93
C SER A 28 10.30 -1.07 -6.50
N MET A 29 11.58 -0.77 -6.19
CA MET A 29 11.96 -0.31 -4.84
C MET A 29 11.34 1.04 -4.49
N VAL A 30 11.21 1.95 -5.47
CA VAL A 30 10.54 3.24 -5.28
C VAL A 30 9.05 3.01 -5.06
N ALA A 31 8.43 2.18 -5.88
CA ALA A 31 7.02 1.85 -5.76
C ALA A 31 6.71 1.27 -4.38
N ILE A 32 7.46 0.25 -3.93
CA ILE A 32 7.31 -0.35 -2.59
C ILE A 32 7.49 0.69 -1.48
N SER A 33 8.56 1.50 -1.53
CA SER A 33 8.79 2.48 -0.46
C SER A 33 7.68 3.53 -0.36
N VAL A 34 7.12 3.98 -1.48
CA VAL A 34 6.05 4.97 -1.50
C VAL A 34 4.71 4.36 -1.09
N THR A 35 4.39 3.14 -1.53
CA THR A 35 3.16 2.46 -1.09
C THR A 35 3.18 2.11 0.39
N GLN A 36 4.34 1.74 0.95
CA GLN A 36 4.50 1.53 2.38
C GLN A 36 4.35 2.83 3.19
N LEU A 37 4.88 3.95 2.68
CA LEU A 37 4.68 5.25 3.31
C LEU A 37 3.18 5.61 3.36
N ASP A 38 2.49 5.50 2.22
CA ASP A 38 1.04 5.76 2.13
C ASP A 38 0.23 4.84 3.05
N TRP A 39 0.57 3.56 3.10
CA TRP A 39 -0.08 2.59 3.98
C TRP A 39 0.10 2.96 5.46
N THR A 40 1.34 3.18 5.92
CA THR A 40 1.61 3.53 7.32
C THR A 40 0.88 4.81 7.72
N THR A 41 0.95 5.87 6.89
CA THR A 41 0.23 7.12 7.17
C THR A 41 -1.29 6.93 7.26
N ARG A 42 -1.88 6.06 6.43
CA ARG A 42 -3.32 5.81 6.44
C ARG A 42 -3.77 4.96 7.61
N VAL A 43 -3.01 3.93 7.98
CA VAL A 43 -3.31 3.12 9.16
C VAL A 43 -3.23 3.97 10.42
N GLU A 44 -2.16 4.74 10.60
CA GLU A 44 -2.02 5.65 11.74
C GLU A 44 -3.18 6.66 11.80
N GLY A 45 -3.50 7.31 10.68
CA GLY A 45 -4.62 8.24 10.63
C GLY A 45 -5.98 7.59 10.89
N ALA A 46 -6.17 6.33 10.48
CA ALA A 46 -7.38 5.57 10.75
C ALA A 46 -7.53 5.24 12.24
N ILE A 47 -6.45 4.82 12.90
CA ILE A 47 -6.39 4.60 14.35
C ILE A 47 -6.71 5.91 15.08
N GLU A 48 -6.06 7.02 14.71
CA GLU A 48 -6.28 8.32 15.36
C GLU A 48 -7.71 8.85 15.17
N ALA A 49 -8.33 8.57 14.03
CA ALA A 49 -9.66 9.05 13.72
C ALA A 49 -10.76 8.30 14.50
N ASN A 50 -10.67 6.98 14.59
CA ASN A 50 -11.75 6.15 15.17
C ASN A 50 -11.29 4.79 15.71
N GLY A 51 -10.05 4.68 16.21
CA GLY A 51 -9.49 3.46 16.81
C GLY A 51 -9.65 2.25 15.91
N THR A 52 -10.06 1.13 16.49
CA THR A 52 -10.28 -0.15 15.79
C THR A 52 -11.25 -0.03 14.61
N ASP A 53 -12.32 0.76 14.77
CA ASP A 53 -13.35 0.93 13.74
C ASP A 53 -12.80 1.70 12.53
N GLY A 54 -11.96 2.72 12.77
CA GLY A 54 -11.28 3.42 11.69
C GLY A 54 -10.36 2.49 10.89
N VAL A 55 -9.63 1.61 11.58
CA VAL A 55 -8.78 0.59 10.93
C VAL A 55 -9.61 -0.38 10.10
N ARG A 56 -10.80 -0.77 10.58
CA ARG A 56 -11.74 -1.61 9.84
C ARG A 56 -12.24 -0.94 8.56
N ASP A 57 -12.55 0.36 8.61
CA ASP A 57 -12.93 1.12 7.41
C ASP A 57 -11.77 1.21 6.41
N TYR A 58 -10.53 1.33 6.90
CA TYR A 58 -9.35 1.33 6.03
C TYR A 58 -9.09 -0.03 5.38
N LEU A 59 -9.39 -1.14 6.06
CA LEU A 59 -9.27 -2.50 5.49
C LEU A 59 -10.08 -2.64 4.20
N ASP A 60 -11.30 -2.10 4.14
CA ASP A 60 -12.13 -2.13 2.93
C ASP A 60 -11.44 -1.40 1.76
N THR A 61 -10.76 -0.28 2.03
CA THR A 61 -9.96 0.43 1.03
C THR A 61 -8.81 -0.44 0.52
N MET A 62 -8.10 -1.15 1.42
CA MET A 62 -7.01 -2.04 1.04
C MET A 62 -7.51 -3.21 0.18
N ILE A 63 -8.68 -3.77 0.50
CA ILE A 63 -9.30 -4.85 -0.28
C ILE A 63 -9.62 -4.38 -1.70
N GLU A 64 -10.14 -3.16 -1.88
CA GLU A 64 -10.39 -2.61 -3.22
C GLU A 64 -9.10 -2.36 -4.01
N GLN A 65 -8.04 -1.85 -3.36
CA GLN A 65 -6.73 -1.70 -3.99
C GLN A 65 -6.14 -3.04 -4.42
N LEU A 66 -6.23 -4.08 -3.58
CA LEU A 66 -5.81 -5.45 -3.93
C LEU A 66 -6.62 -6.02 -5.11
N LYS A 67 -7.93 -5.74 -5.19
CA LYS A 67 -8.77 -6.13 -6.33
C LYS A 67 -8.33 -5.43 -7.61
N GLU A 68 -7.98 -4.15 -7.56
CA GLU A 68 -7.44 -3.40 -8.70
C GLU A 68 -6.14 -4.02 -9.22
N LEU A 69 -5.16 -4.26 -8.33
CA LEU A 69 -3.90 -4.90 -8.68
C LEU A 69 -4.10 -6.32 -9.24
N SER A 70 -5.04 -7.07 -8.65
CA SER A 70 -5.44 -8.39 -9.14
C SER A 70 -6.10 -8.37 -10.52
N ARG A 71 -6.76 -7.27 -10.91
CA ARG A 71 -7.26 -7.09 -12.28
C ARG A 71 -6.11 -6.77 -13.23
N LEU A 72 -5.16 -5.93 -12.82
CA LEU A 72 -4.01 -5.55 -13.66
C LEU A 72 -3.12 -6.74 -14.03
N VAL A 73 -2.91 -7.70 -13.13
CA VAL A 73 -2.13 -8.92 -13.47
C VAL A 73 -2.78 -9.78 -14.56
N ARG A 74 -4.08 -9.60 -14.83
CA ARG A 74 -4.80 -10.29 -15.92
C ARG A 74 -4.71 -9.56 -17.27
N THR A 75 -4.14 -8.36 -17.29
CA THR A 75 -3.91 -7.57 -18.52
C THR A 75 -2.58 -7.96 -19.19
N LYS A 76 -2.29 -7.37 -20.35
CA LYS A 76 -1.03 -7.58 -21.06
C LYS A 76 0.10 -6.77 -20.41
N LEU A 77 0.91 -7.44 -19.58
CA LEU A 77 2.10 -6.87 -18.95
C LEU A 77 3.38 -7.36 -19.64
N THR A 78 4.43 -6.53 -19.61
CA THR A 78 5.79 -6.99 -19.97
C THR A 78 6.32 -7.96 -18.91
N LYS A 79 7.31 -8.79 -19.26
CA LYS A 79 7.96 -9.72 -18.31
C LYS A 79 8.49 -9.00 -17.06
N LEU A 80 8.99 -7.78 -17.21
CA LEU A 80 9.46 -6.97 -16.09
C LEU A 80 8.27 -6.54 -15.22
N GLN A 81 7.24 -5.94 -15.81
CA GLN A 81 6.04 -5.51 -15.10
C GLN A 81 5.36 -6.65 -14.34
N SER A 82 5.27 -7.87 -14.91
CA SER A 82 4.72 -9.02 -14.20
C SER A 82 5.52 -9.39 -12.94
N LYS A 83 6.85 -9.29 -13.00
CA LYS A 83 7.71 -9.51 -11.82
C LYS A 83 7.51 -8.42 -10.77
N VAL A 84 7.43 -7.16 -11.20
CA VAL A 84 7.15 -6.01 -10.31
C VAL A 84 5.81 -6.19 -9.62
N MET A 85 4.75 -6.48 -10.39
CA MET A 85 3.40 -6.69 -9.86
C MET A 85 3.35 -7.85 -8.86
N SER A 86 4.04 -8.95 -9.13
CA SER A 86 4.08 -10.09 -8.20
C SER A 86 4.73 -9.70 -6.86
N ALA A 87 5.82 -8.94 -6.90
CA ALA A 87 6.47 -8.45 -5.69
C ALA A 87 5.60 -7.46 -4.91
N ILE A 88 4.95 -6.53 -5.61
CA ILE A 88 4.03 -5.57 -5.00
C ILE A 88 2.85 -6.29 -4.35
N ILE A 89 2.17 -7.19 -5.05
CA ILE A 89 1.00 -7.90 -4.50
C ILE A 89 1.35 -8.66 -3.22
N VAL A 90 2.54 -9.29 -3.14
CA VAL A 90 2.98 -9.96 -1.91
C VAL A 90 3.14 -8.96 -0.75
N MET A 91 3.70 -7.78 -1.01
CA MET A 91 3.82 -6.73 0.01
C MET A 91 2.45 -6.21 0.46
N GLU A 92 1.52 -5.97 -0.47
CA GLU A 92 0.17 -5.48 -0.17
C GLU A 92 -0.65 -6.51 0.62
N LEU A 93 -0.51 -7.81 0.30
CA LEU A 93 -1.14 -8.88 1.07
C LEU A 93 -0.63 -8.88 2.51
N HIS A 94 0.69 -8.75 2.72
CA HIS A 94 1.25 -8.65 4.06
C HIS A 94 0.77 -7.42 4.82
N ALA A 95 0.71 -6.25 4.17
CA ALA A 95 0.19 -5.04 4.77
C ALA A 95 -1.28 -5.23 5.21
N ARG A 96 -2.09 -5.88 4.38
CA ARG A 96 -3.49 -6.22 4.71
C ARG A 96 -3.58 -7.17 5.89
N ASP A 97 -2.77 -8.23 5.89
CA ASP A 97 -2.74 -9.22 6.98
C ASP A 97 -2.27 -8.60 8.32
N VAL A 98 -1.49 -7.52 8.29
CA VAL A 98 -1.13 -6.74 9.49
C VAL A 98 -2.33 -5.90 9.96
N VAL A 99 -3.06 -5.27 9.03
CA VAL A 99 -4.27 -4.50 9.37
C VAL A 99 -5.37 -5.39 9.97
N GLU A 100 -5.57 -6.59 9.44
CA GLU A 100 -6.49 -7.57 10.03
C GLU A 100 -6.09 -7.94 11.47
N ARG A 101 -4.79 -8.12 11.72
CA ARG A 101 -4.26 -8.39 13.05
C ARG A 101 -4.51 -7.22 14.02
N LEU A 102 -4.23 -5.98 13.62
CA LEU A 102 -4.54 -4.79 14.42
C LEU A 102 -6.02 -4.71 14.83
N ILE A 103 -6.92 -5.12 13.93
CA ILE A 103 -8.36 -5.21 14.20
C ILE A 103 -8.64 -6.32 15.22
N ASP A 104 -8.08 -7.50 15.05
CA ASP A 104 -8.25 -8.63 15.97
C ASP A 104 -7.74 -8.31 17.39
N ALA A 105 -6.64 -7.54 17.48
CA ALA A 105 -6.07 -7.05 18.72
C ALA A 105 -6.82 -5.86 19.34
N GLN A 106 -7.80 -5.29 18.64
CA GLN A 106 -8.59 -4.12 19.08
C GLN A 106 -7.71 -2.92 19.43
N VAL A 107 -6.76 -2.57 18.54
CA VAL A 107 -5.87 -1.41 18.73
C VAL A 107 -6.65 -0.10 18.68
N GLU A 108 -6.56 0.69 19.76
CA GLU A 108 -7.28 1.95 19.91
C GLU A 108 -6.37 3.17 19.74
N ARG A 109 -5.05 3.01 19.94
CA ARG A 109 -4.07 4.09 19.84
C ARG A 109 -2.83 3.65 19.10
N THR A 110 -2.18 4.60 18.41
CA THR A 110 -0.93 4.38 17.66
C THR A 110 0.24 3.93 18.54
N GLY A 111 0.17 4.18 19.86
CA GLY A 111 1.16 3.73 20.83
C GLY A 111 0.83 2.41 21.52
N ASP A 112 -0.29 1.76 21.20
CA ASP A 112 -0.64 0.47 21.76
C ASP A 112 0.31 -0.61 21.18
N PHE A 113 0.75 -1.54 22.03
CA PHE A 113 1.49 -2.71 21.58
C PHE A 113 0.51 -3.83 21.26
N GLU A 114 0.62 -4.37 20.05
CA GLU A 114 -0.10 -5.55 19.56
C GLU A 114 0.60 -6.87 19.98
#